data_AF-A0A923LNU9-F1
#
_entry.id   AF-A0A923LNU9-F1
#
_cell.length_a   1.000
_cell.length_b   1.000
_cell.length_c   1.000
_cell.angle_alpha   90.00
_cell.angle_beta   90.00
_cell.angle_gamma   90.00
#
_symmetry.space_group_name_H-M   'P 1'
#
loop_
_entity.id
_entity.type
_entity.pdbx_description
1 polymer ?
#
loop_
_entity_poly.entity_id
_entity_poly.type
_entity_poly.pdbx_seq_one_letter_code
_entity_poly.pdbx_strand_id
1 'polypeptide(L)' 'MDCPYCKEEMETGKVCSNSGLWWSCEGEKLTLNDEPKMIGAINGYRITAYRCKKCGKIIILTGGNHE' A
#
# COMPACT_ATOMS: atom_id res chain seq x y z
N MET A 1 6.15 -6.53 -11.34
CA MET A 1 4.69 -6.54 -11.61
C MET A 1 4.45 -5.69 -12.83
N ASP A 2 3.64 -6.14 -13.78
CA ASP A 2 3.29 -5.33 -14.94
C ASP A 2 2.09 -4.44 -14.63
N CYS A 3 2.14 -3.19 -15.10
CA CYS A 3 1.05 -2.25 -14.93
C CYS A 3 -0.21 -2.77 -15.63
N PRO A 4 -1.34 -2.98 -14.92
CA PRO A 4 -2.53 -3.54 -15.53
C PRO A 4 -3.13 -2.62 -16.61
N TYR A 5 -2.81 -1.32 -16.56
CA TYR A 5 -3.32 -0.29 -17.47
C TYR A 5 -2.48 -0.11 -18.74
N CYS A 6 -1.15 -0.09 -18.63
CA CYS A 6 -0.27 0.23 -19.77
C CYS A 6 0.79 -0.83 -20.06
N LYS A 7 0.77 -1.97 -19.35
CA LYS A 7 1.63 -3.15 -19.50
C LYS A 7 3.13 -2.91 -19.30
N GLU A 8 3.52 -1.73 -18.83
CA GLU A 8 4.90 -1.41 -18.46
C GLU A 8 5.27 -2.05 -17.13
N GLU A 9 6.52 -2.48 -16.97
CA GLU A 9 7.05 -2.95 -15.69
C GLU A 9 6.94 -1.84 -14.62
N MET A 10 6.49 -2.23 -13.42
CA MET A 10 6.31 -1.32 -12.28
C MET A 10 7.49 -1.41 -11.31
N GLU A 11 7.87 -0.27 -10.73
CA GLU A 11 8.86 -0.20 -9.66
C GLU A 11 8.23 -0.56 -8.31
N THR A 12 8.92 -1.38 -7.51
CA THR A 12 8.51 -1.69 -6.14
C THR A 12 8.96 -0.57 -5.19
N GLY A 13 8.10 -0.17 -4.26
CA GLY A 13 8.39 0.84 -3.25
C GLY A 13 7.45 0.75 -2.04
N LYS A 14 7.38 1.85 -1.27
CA LYS A 14 6.52 1.96 -0.09
C LYS A 14 5.67 3.24 -0.18
N VAL A 15 4.40 3.15 0.21
CA VAL A 15 3.58 4.32 0.56
C VAL A 15 3.73 4.57 2.05
N CYS A 16 4.06 5.80 2.45
CA CYS A 16 4.43 6.15 3.81
C CYS A 16 3.52 7.26 4.37
N SER A 17 3.12 7.15 5.65
CA SER A 17 2.41 8.20 6.38
C SER A 17 2.82 8.22 7.85
N ASN A 18 3.09 9.40 8.41
CA ASN A 18 3.44 9.54 9.83
C ASN A 18 2.24 9.40 10.78
N SER A 19 1.02 9.63 10.29
CA SER A 19 -0.17 9.81 11.15
C SER A 19 -1.23 8.72 11.00
N GLY A 20 -0.98 7.70 10.17
CA GLY A 20 -1.95 6.67 9.81
C GLY A 20 -2.18 6.59 8.30
N LEU A 21 -2.39 5.37 7.80
CA LEU A 21 -2.79 5.11 6.42
C LEU A 21 -3.89 4.04 6.44
N TRP A 22 -5.04 4.35 5.84
CA TRP A 22 -6.21 3.48 5.88
C TRP A 22 -6.99 3.53 4.57
N TRP A 23 -7.57 2.39 4.23
CA TRP A 23 -8.70 2.29 3.31
C TRP A 23 -10.00 2.34 4.13
N SER A 24 -11.02 3.05 3.63
CA SER A 24 -12.33 3.09 4.28
C SER A 24 -13.46 3.05 3.25
N CYS A 25 -14.44 2.16 3.46
CA CYS A 25 -15.69 2.08 2.70
C CYS A 25 -16.82 1.67 3.65
N GLU A 26 -17.99 2.32 3.58
CA GLU A 26 -19.25 1.93 4.25
C GLU A 26 -19.13 1.23 5.63
N GLY A 27 -18.42 1.85 6.57
CA GLY A 27 -18.28 1.34 7.95
C GLY A 27 -17.09 0.42 8.19
N GLU A 28 -16.41 -0.03 7.14
CA GLU A 28 -15.17 -0.79 7.23
C GLU A 28 -13.94 0.12 7.14
N LYS A 29 -12.94 -0.17 7.97
CA LYS A 29 -11.63 0.48 7.93
C LYS A 29 -10.55 -0.60 7.93
N LEU A 30 -9.72 -0.58 6.90
CA LEU A 30 -8.54 -1.42 6.79
C LEU A 30 -7.29 -0.57 6.96
N THR A 31 -6.51 -0.88 7.99
CA THR A 31 -5.20 -0.29 8.19
C THR A 31 -4.24 -0.79 7.12
N LEU A 32 -3.61 0.14 6.40
CA LEU A 32 -2.62 -0.16 5.36
C LEU A 32 -1.22 -0.07 5.97
N ASN A 33 -0.74 -1.18 6.53
CA ASN A 33 0.59 -1.27 7.12
C ASN A 33 1.13 -2.69 7.03
N ASP A 34 2.28 -2.86 6.37
CA ASP A 34 2.99 -4.15 6.33
C ASP A 34 3.99 -4.30 7.48
N GLU A 35 4.30 -3.20 8.18
CA GLU A 35 5.19 -3.23 9.33
C GLU A 35 4.46 -3.82 10.56
N PRO A 36 5.18 -4.46 11.50
CA PRO A 36 4.62 -4.82 12.79
C PRO A 36 3.99 -3.60 13.46
N LYS A 37 2.82 -3.76 14.09
CA LYS A 37 2.01 -2.65 14.64
C LYS A 37 2.82 -1.68 15.51
N MET A 38 3.77 -2.20 16.28
CA MET A 38 4.67 -1.41 17.12
C MET A 38 5.67 -0.56 16.32
N ILE A 39 6.18 -1.08 15.20
CA ILE A 39 7.11 -0.35 14.31
C ILE A 39 6.35 0.72 13.52
N GLY A 40 5.13 0.43 13.07
CA GLY A 40 4.27 1.40 12.41
C GLY A 40 3.92 2.61 13.28
N ALA A 41 3.82 2.42 14.61
CA ALA A 41 3.58 3.50 15.56
C ALA A 41 4.78 4.44 15.75
N ILE A 42 6.01 3.95 15.52
CA ILE A 42 7.25 4.73 15.71
C ILE A 42 7.69 5.39 14.40
N ASN A 43 7.67 4.64 13.30
CA ASN A 43 8.27 5.04 12.02
C ASN A 43 7.25 5.54 10.98
N GLY A 44 5.98 5.62 11.40
CA GLY A 44 4.85 5.81 10.51
C GLY A 44 4.41 4.52 9.82
N TYR A 45 3.22 4.58 9.23
CA TYR A 45 2.59 3.50 8.48
C TYR A 45 3.27 3.37 7.13
N ARG A 46 3.65 2.14 6.77
CA ARG A 46 4.33 1.83 5.52
C ARG A 46 3.75 0.57 4.91
N ILE A 47 3.30 0.66 3.67
CA ILE A 47 2.79 -0.50 2.92
C ILE A 47 3.51 -0.63 1.59
N THR A 48 3.81 -1.86 1.21
CA THR A 48 4.44 -2.21 -0.07
C THR A 48 3.49 -1.86 -1.20
N ALA A 49 4.03 -1.18 -2.20
CA ALA A 49 3.28 -0.75 -3.35
C ALA A 49 4.13 -0.84 -4.61
N TYR A 50 3.46 -0.81 -5.75
CA TYR A 50 4.07 -0.80 -7.07
C TYR A 50 3.67 0.48 -7.78
N ARG A 51 4.65 1.22 -8.31
CA ARG A 51 4.39 2.44 -9.08
C ARG A 51 4.78 2.24 -10.54
N CYS A 52 3.86 2.54 -11.44
CA CYS A 52 4.19 2.58 -12.86
C CYS A 52 4.77 3.96 -13.20
N LYS A 53 6.02 4.02 -13.67
CA LYS A 53 6.66 5.29 -14.07
C LYS A 53 5.96 5.97 -15.25
N LYS A 54 5.39 5.18 -16.17
CA LYS A 54 4.77 5.68 -17.40
C LYS A 54 3.41 6.35 -17.16
N CYS A 55 2.52 5.70 -16.40
CA CYS A 55 1.16 6.21 -16.16
C CYS A 55 0.96 6.81 -14.76
N GLY A 56 1.95 6.73 -13.87
CA GLY A 56 1.90 7.27 -12.52
C GLY A 56 0.99 6.50 -11.54
N LYS A 57 0.34 5.42 -11.98
CA LYS A 57 -0.55 4.61 -11.13
C LYS A 57 0.25 3.88 -10.06
N ILE A 58 -0.34 3.83 -8.86
CA ILE A 58 0.18 3.09 -7.71
C ILE A 58 -0.80 1.95 -7.40
N ILE A 59 -0.28 0.75 -7.21
CA ILE A 59 -1.03 -0.44 -6.79
C ILE A 59 -0.51 -0.87 -5.43
N ILE A 60 -1.43 -1.01 -4.48
CA ILE A 60 -1.16 -1.52 -3.14
C ILE A 60 -1.77 -2.92 -3.10
N LEU A 61 -0.97 -3.92 -2.73
CA LEU A 61 -1.47 -5.26 -2.48
C LEU A 61 -1.67 -5.42 -0.98
N THR A 62 -2.91 -5.51 -0.53
CA THR A 62 -3.24 -5.85 0.85
C THR A 62 -3.47 -7.35 0.94
N GLY A 63 -2.75 -8.05 1.81
CA GLY A 63 -3.05 -9.45 2.12
C GLY A 63 -4.44 -9.54 2.74
N GLY A 64 -5.35 -10.28 2.11
CA GLY A 64 -6.56 -10.72 2.79
C GLY A 64 -6.14 -11.74 3.84
N ASN A 65 -6.15 -11.35 5.11
CA ASN A 65 -6.22 -12.32 6.20
C ASN A 65 -7.61 -12.95 6.11
N HIS A 66 -7.78 -13.94 5.23
CA HIS A 66 -8.72 -15.00 5.54
C HIS A 66 -8.07 -15.79 6.67
N GLU A 67 -8.80 -15.83 7.79
CA GLU A 67 -8.50 -16.48 9.06
C GLU A 67 -7.78 -17.82 8.94
#